data_AF-A0A3D4FTT5-F1
#
_entry.id   AF-A0A3D4FTT5-F1
#
_cell.length_a   1.000
_cell.length_b   1.000
_cell.length_c   1.000
_cell.angle_alpha   90.00
_cell.angle_beta   90.00
_cell.angle_gamma   90.00
#
_symmetry.space_group_name_H-M   'P 1'
#
loop_
_entity.id
_entity.type
_entity.pdbx_description
1 polymer ?
#
loop_
_entity_poly.entity_id
_entity_poly.type
_entity_poly.pdbx_seq_one_letter_code
_entity_poly.pdbx_strand_id
1 'polypeptide(L)' 'MSVQIILREPVEKLGRRGDVVKVANGYARNYLLPRKLALPVPRVADPTCL' A
#
# COMPACT_ATOMS: atom_id res chain seq x y z
N MET A 1 9.40 -1.86 11.06
CA MET A 1 8.46 -2.78 10.35
C MET A 1 7.74 -2.02 9.24
N SER A 2 7.71 -2.57 8.04
CA SER A 2 7.08 -1.94 6.86
C SER A 2 6.11 -2.90 6.16
N VAL A 3 5.09 -2.34 5.53
CA VAL A 3 3.99 -3.04 4.85
C VAL A 3 3.91 -2.57 3.41
N GLN A 4 3.49 -3.46 2.52
CA GLN A 4 3.22 -3.12 1.12
C GLN A 4 1.75 -2.76 0.95
N ILE A 5 1.51 -1.69 0.22
CA ILE A 5 0.17 -1.17 -0.05
C ILE A 5 0.06 -0.77 -1.52
N ILE A 6 -1.15 -0.81 -2.06
CA ILE A 6 -1.49 -0.26 -3.38
C ILE A 6 -2.22 1.05 -3.18
N LEU A 7 -1.77 2.10 -3.88
CA LEU A 7 -2.43 3.41 -3.85
C LEU A 7 -3.70 3.39 -4.70
N ARG A 8 -4.84 3.78 -4.11
CA ARG A 8 -6.10 3.97 -4.82
C ARG A 8 -6.21 5.34 -5.47
N GLU A 9 -5.50 6.30 -4.89
CA GLU A 9 -5.47 7.69 -5.32
C GLU A 9 -4.01 8.16 -5.37
N PRO A 10 -3.69 9.16 -6.23
CA PRO A 10 -2.36 9.74 -6.21
C PRO A 10 -2.14 10.43 -4.85
N VAL A 11 -1.03 10.08 -4.20
CA VAL A 11 -0.64 10.69 -2.93
C VAL A 11 0.66 11.43 -3.17
N GLU A 12 0.63 12.74 -2.92
CA GLU A 12 1.79 13.61 -3.06
C GLU A 12 2.97 13.03 -2.26
N LYS A 13 4.15 12.96 -2.89
CA LYS A 13 5.39 12.39 -2.33
C LYS A 13 5.39 10.88 -2.07
N LEU A 14 4.34 10.16 -2.46
CA LEU A 14 4.28 8.70 -2.28
C LEU A 14 4.21 7.94 -3.61
N GLY A 15 3.35 8.38 -4.54
CA GLY A 15 3.19 7.73 -5.84
C GLY A 15 1.89 8.08 -6.53
N ARG A 16 1.67 7.46 -7.70
CA ARG A 16 0.44 7.60 -8.48
C ARG A 16 -0.55 6.50 -8.09
N ARG A 17 -1.81 6.68 -8.50
CA ARG A 17 -2.84 5.64 -8.37
C ARG A 17 -2.37 4.36 -9.07
N GLY A 18 -2.48 3.24 -8.37
CA GLY A 18 -2.09 1.90 -8.84
C GLY A 18 -0.68 1.48 -8.41
N ASP A 19 0.14 2.38 -7.90
CA ASP A 19 1.50 2.05 -7.51
C ASP A 19 1.54 1.21 -6.23
N VAL A 20 2.42 0.20 -6.24
CA VAL A 20 2.74 -0.61 -5.06
C VAL A 20 3.90 0.07 -4.34
N VAL A 21 3.67 0.51 -3.11
CA VAL A 21 4.68 1.20 -2.30
C VAL A 21 4.85 0.54 -0.95
N LYS A 22 6.07 0.59 -0.42
CA LYS A 22 6.43 0.02 0.89
C LYS A 22 6.50 1.15 1.91
N VAL A 23 5.59 1.14 2.88
CA VAL A 23 5.46 2.19 3.90
C VAL A 23 5.58 1.62 5.31
N ALA A 24 5.73 2.48 6.31
CA ALA A 24 5.67 2.06 7.70
C ALA A 24 4.27 1.55 8.07
N ASN A 25 4.18 0.53 8.92
CA ASN A 25 2.91 -0.06 9.32
C ASN A 25 1.96 0.96 9.98
N GLY A 26 2.51 1.87 10.79
CA GLY A 26 1.75 2.98 11.39
C GLY A 26 1.19 3.95 10.35
N TYR A 27 1.94 4.27 9.29
CA TYR A 27 1.48 5.18 8.25
C TYR A 27 0.32 4.58 7.44
N ALA A 28 0.42 3.29 7.11
CA ALA A 28 -0.68 2.58 6.47
C ALA A 28 -1.94 2.57 7.36
N ARG A 29 -1.82 2.14 8.62
CA ARG A 29 -2.97 1.95 9.53
C ARG A 29 -3.61 3.23 10.04
N ASN A 30 -2.82 4.29 10.25
CA ASN A 30 -3.32 5.52 10.87
C ASN A 30 -3.75 6.57 9.84
N TYR A 31 -3.19 6.54 8.62
CA TYR A 31 -3.42 7.57 7.62
C TYR A 31 -4.06 7.02 6.36
N LEU A 32 -3.44 6.04 5.69
CA LEU A 32 -3.86 5.63 4.36
C LEU A 32 -5.12 4.74 4.35
N LEU A 33 -5.18 3.76 5.26
CA LEU A 33 -6.29 2.80 5.34
C LEU A 33 -7.61 3.46 5.81
N PRO A 34 -7.64 4.28 6.88
CA PRO A 34 -8.88 4.92 7.32
C PRO A 34 -9.42 5.92 6.29
N ARG A 35 -8.52 6.57 5.54
CA ARG A 35 -8.88 7.52 4.47
C ARG A 35 -9.19 6.85 3.13
N LYS A 36 -9.12 5.52 3.04
CA LYS A 36 -9.34 4.75 1.80
C LYS A 36 -8.41 5.16 0.64
N LEU A 37 -7.26 5.77 0.93
CA LEU A 37 -6.27 6.20 -0.06
C LEU A 37 -5.41 5.05 -0.56
N ALA A 38 -5.32 3.96 0.21
CA ALA A 38 -4.57 2.77 -0.16
C ALA A 38 -5.26 1.49 0.31
N LEU A 39 -4.88 0.37 -0.30
CA LEU A 39 -5.27 -0.98 0.13
C LEU A 39 -4.04 -1.75 0.61
N PRO A 40 -4.17 -2.58 1.66
CA PRO A 40 -3.11 -3.48 2.04
C PRO A 40 -2.96 -4.52 0.94
N VAL A 41 -1.72 -4.77 0.51
CA VAL A 41 -1.45 -5.89 -0.40
C VAL A 41 -1.40 -7.15 0.48
N PRO A 42 -2.38 -8.06 0.40
CA PRO A 42 -2.22 -9.36 1.03
C PRO A 42 -0.99 -10.02 0.41
N ARG A 43 -0.25 -10.74 1.23
CA ARG A 43 1.03 -11.36 0.86
C ARG A 43 0.79 -12.55 -0.08
N VAL A 44 0.25 -12.30 -1.27
CA VAL A 44 0.47 -13.14 -2.45
C VAL A 44 1.81 -12.67 -3.00
N ALA A 45 2.86 -13.06 -2.29
CA ALA A 45 4.23 -12.71 -2.64
C ALA A 45 4.97 -13.99 -3.01
N ASP A 46 4.37 -14.76 -3.92
CA ASP A 46 5.04 -15.84 -4.62
C ASP A 46 4.79 -15.61 -6.12
N PRO A 47 5.82 -15.29 -6.92
CA PRO A 47 5.71 -15.28 -8.38
C PRO A 47 5.51 -16.71 -8.96
N THR A 48 5.19 -17.69 -8.11
CA THR A 48 5.10 -19.12 -8.40
C THR A 48 3.70 -19.70 -8.19
N CYS A 49 2.71 -18.87 -7.86
CA CYS A 49 1.33 -19.35 -7.83
C CYS A 49 0.82 -19.53 -9.27
N LEU A 50 0.93 -20.79 -9.71
CA LEU A 50 0.41 -21.45 -10.91
C LEU A 50 -1.05 -21.08 -11.24
#